data_AF-A0AA46P568-F1
#
_entry.id   AF-A0AA46P568-F1
#
_cell.length_a   1.000
_cell.length_b   1.000
_cell.length_c   1.000
_cell.angle_alpha   90.00
_cell.angle_beta   90.00
_cell.angle_gamma   90.00
#
_symmetry.space_group_name_H-M   'P 1'
#
loop_
_entity.id
_entity.type
_entity.pdbx_description
1 polymer ?
#
loop_
_entity_poly.entity_id
_entity_poly.type
_entity_poly.pdbx_seq_one_letter_code
_entity_poly.pdbx_strand_id
1 'polypeptide(L)'
;MTGRFAAGQNAPLTARRVRFTARAAGPLDVCALVVDTNLQVRTSADAVFYNQPAAPGVDLAGDAVVVDLDRVCPQAAAVLLAVSSDRGPVGALSTDLTGPPGSGPATFDAPAGGAESAVICWELYRRDGGWKLRAVGQGYAGGLAELFRAHGVDVDDEPAPPSPDTPATVPVEPEQAWERTWQIFEDASRSAAAFVSAHDYALHRLDEELSAAVSDPARRTGPAADQARAEANRRCDELIAAARARHAADTALLTEELRAVGAALPAAMASWDAPAWQRPGLGGNGLRIGELGAPDRDSPTLPLCLPLPLRRPLWVDGDSVAAAPIVSALVVRLLAAHPAARLDIVDTAGALSALTDVVSFAVTSPVVRDVPDIGPRLHDVAHAVDLAALAATADPGAEPPAPRIVVLAGIPHGYTRDDLMHVVRIVEASATQPVSVIIVGEDDGVTDEPLLDLLSQEAQHLPVAPGTHMADPWTGTDWQLTLDTAPDLDELRRVVAALGR
;
A
#
# COMPACT_ATOMS: atom_id res chain seq x y z
N MET A 1 -7.03 -0.05 -36.16
CA MET A 1 -5.99 -0.71 -35.34
C MET A 1 -6.37 -2.12 -34.85
N THR A 2 -7.60 -2.61 -35.05
CA THR A 2 -8.06 -3.89 -34.46
C THR A 2 -7.36 -5.11 -35.07
N GLY A 3 -6.94 -6.07 -34.25
CA GLY A 3 -6.40 -7.35 -34.70
C GLY A 3 -5.07 -7.73 -34.04
N ARG A 4 -4.55 -8.91 -34.37
CA ARG A 4 -3.27 -9.43 -33.86
C ARG A 4 -2.11 -8.98 -34.77
N PHE A 5 -1.04 -8.47 -34.18
CA PHE A 5 0.12 -7.93 -34.88
C PHE A 5 1.31 -8.87 -34.77
N ALA A 6 2.17 -8.85 -35.80
CA ALA A 6 3.50 -9.43 -35.75
C ALA A 6 4.56 -8.34 -35.52
N ALA A 7 5.73 -8.70 -34.99
CA ALA A 7 6.84 -7.77 -34.79
C ALA A 7 7.20 -7.05 -36.11
N GLY A 8 7.33 -5.73 -36.05
CA GLY A 8 7.56 -4.86 -37.20
C GLY A 8 6.28 -4.47 -37.99
N GLN A 9 5.12 -5.05 -37.70
CA GLN A 9 3.88 -4.71 -38.39
C GLN A 9 3.39 -3.31 -38.03
N ASN A 10 2.99 -2.55 -39.04
CA ASN A 10 2.50 -1.18 -38.92
C ASN A 10 1.00 -1.10 -39.23
N ALA A 11 0.28 -0.23 -38.53
CA ALA A 11 -1.11 0.10 -38.86
C ALA A 11 -1.41 1.59 -38.61
N PRO A 12 -2.45 2.15 -39.24
CA PRO A 12 -2.93 3.48 -38.90
C PRO A 12 -3.55 3.49 -37.49
N LEU A 13 -3.23 4.53 -36.72
CA LEU A 13 -3.77 4.76 -35.38
C LEU A 13 -4.81 5.88 -35.45
N THR A 14 -6.09 5.50 -35.57
CA THR A 14 -7.20 6.45 -35.73
C THR A 14 -7.79 6.90 -34.40
N ALA A 15 -7.56 6.15 -33.32
CA ALA A 15 -7.98 6.52 -31.97
C ALA A 15 -7.10 7.67 -31.45
N ARG A 16 -7.73 8.68 -30.83
CA ARG A 16 -7.02 9.83 -30.24
C ARG A 16 -6.51 9.56 -28.84
N ARG A 17 -7.25 8.73 -28.09
CA ARG A 17 -6.84 8.20 -26.80
C ARG A 17 -6.74 6.68 -26.87
N VAL A 18 -5.66 6.13 -26.36
CA VAL A 18 -5.43 4.68 -26.27
C VAL A 18 -5.00 4.27 -24.88
N ARG A 19 -5.37 3.06 -24.47
CA ARG A 19 -4.94 2.42 -23.23
C ARG A 19 -4.13 1.18 -23.57
N PHE A 20 -2.91 1.14 -23.04
CA PHE A 20 -1.95 0.05 -23.16
C PHE A 20 -1.93 -0.78 -21.89
N THR A 21 -2.10 -2.09 -22.02
CA THR A 21 -2.03 -3.07 -20.93
C THR A 21 -1.18 -4.26 -21.36
N ALA A 22 -0.56 -4.93 -20.39
CA ALA A 22 0.30 -6.08 -20.62
C ALA A 22 0.01 -7.21 -19.63
N ARG A 23 0.23 -8.46 -20.07
CA ARG A 23 0.07 -9.68 -19.28
C ARG A 23 1.21 -10.65 -19.55
N ALA A 24 1.79 -11.19 -18.48
CA ALA A 24 2.73 -12.30 -18.51
C ALA A 24 2.45 -13.26 -17.34
N ALA A 25 3.27 -14.30 -17.19
CA ALA A 25 3.14 -15.28 -16.11
C ALA A 25 3.54 -14.71 -14.73
N GLY A 26 4.40 -13.69 -14.70
CA GLY A 26 4.84 -13.00 -13.49
C GLY A 26 4.37 -11.54 -13.44
N PRO A 27 4.60 -10.84 -12.31
CA PRO A 27 4.31 -9.42 -12.19
C PRO A 27 5.11 -8.59 -13.20
N LEU A 28 4.50 -7.54 -13.72
CA LEU A 28 5.09 -6.62 -14.68
C LEU A 28 4.71 -5.19 -14.34
N ASP A 29 5.63 -4.28 -14.62
CA ASP A 29 5.36 -2.84 -14.67
C ASP A 29 5.24 -2.39 -16.13
N VAL A 30 4.32 -1.45 -16.38
CA VAL A 30 4.21 -0.77 -17.67
C VAL A 30 4.82 0.62 -17.59
N CYS A 31 5.52 1.03 -18.64
CA CYS A 31 6.10 2.36 -18.75
C CYS A 31 5.99 2.89 -20.17
N ALA A 32 6.25 4.19 -20.33
CA ALA A 32 6.26 4.85 -21.62
C ALA A 32 7.34 5.93 -21.72
N LEU A 33 7.82 6.18 -22.93
CA LEU A 33 8.81 7.21 -23.22
C LEU A 33 8.30 8.09 -24.35
N VAL A 34 8.23 9.40 -24.13
CA VAL A 34 7.95 10.38 -25.19
C VAL A 34 9.28 10.79 -25.81
N VAL A 35 9.50 10.41 -27.07
CA VAL A 35 10.82 10.49 -27.70
C VAL A 35 10.83 11.35 -28.97
N ASP A 36 12.01 11.91 -29.25
CA ASP A 36 12.31 12.65 -30.47
C ASP A 36 12.59 11.72 -31.67
N THR A 37 13.02 12.30 -32.80
CA THR A 37 13.32 11.56 -34.04
C THR A 37 14.51 10.61 -33.92
N ASN A 38 15.36 10.76 -32.90
CA ASN A 38 16.47 9.87 -32.60
C ASN A 38 16.11 8.82 -31.55
N LEU A 39 14.82 8.72 -31.19
CA LEU A 39 14.31 7.89 -30.11
C LEU A 39 14.94 8.24 -28.75
N GLN A 40 15.26 9.51 -28.52
CA GLN A 40 15.75 10.00 -27.22
C GLN A 40 14.65 10.82 -26.55
N VAL A 41 14.52 10.70 -25.22
CA VAL A 41 13.73 11.66 -24.44
C VAL A 41 14.41 13.02 -24.47
N ARG A 42 13.64 14.11 -24.35
CA ARG A 42 14.24 15.46 -24.31
C ARG A 42 14.74 15.79 -22.91
N THR A 43 14.07 15.24 -21.90
CA THR A 43 14.36 15.37 -20.47
C THR A 43 13.82 14.13 -19.77
N SER A 44 14.29 13.81 -18.56
CA SER A 44 13.74 12.72 -17.75
C SER A 44 12.23 12.88 -17.47
N ALA A 45 11.68 14.11 -17.56
CA ALA A 45 10.25 14.41 -17.43
C ALA A 45 9.37 13.80 -18.56
N ASP A 46 9.98 13.35 -19.66
CA ASP A 46 9.28 12.70 -20.78
C ASP A 46 9.20 11.15 -20.62
N ALA A 47 9.71 10.59 -19.52
CA ALA A 47 9.57 9.18 -19.15
C ALA A 47 8.41 8.98 -18.16
N VAL A 48 7.53 8.03 -18.41
CA VAL A 48 6.38 7.70 -17.55
C VAL A 48 6.53 6.30 -17.01
N PHE A 49 6.58 6.17 -15.69
CA PHE A 49 6.75 4.92 -14.95
C PHE A 49 6.26 5.10 -13.50
N TYR A 50 6.36 4.09 -12.65
CA TYR A 50 5.75 4.10 -11.31
C TYR A 50 6.17 5.28 -10.41
N ASN A 51 7.40 5.80 -10.54
CA ASN A 51 7.86 6.99 -9.79
C ASN A 51 7.56 8.32 -10.49
N GLN A 52 7.19 8.31 -11.77
CA GLN A 52 6.82 9.50 -12.53
C GLN A 52 5.57 9.17 -13.36
N PRO A 53 4.37 9.20 -12.76
CA PRO A 53 3.18 8.59 -13.35
C PRO A 53 2.55 9.43 -14.47
N ALA A 54 3.11 10.58 -14.83
CA ALA A 54 2.56 11.42 -15.89
C ALA A 54 3.63 12.21 -16.65
N ALA A 55 3.39 12.36 -17.94
CA ALA A 55 4.02 13.33 -18.84
C ALA A 55 2.92 13.96 -19.70
N PRO A 56 3.15 15.11 -20.36
CA PRO A 56 2.13 15.73 -21.20
C PRO A 56 1.56 14.76 -22.26
N GLY A 57 0.30 14.34 -22.05
CA GLY A 57 -0.42 13.42 -22.93
C GLY A 57 -0.18 11.93 -22.68
N VAL A 58 0.53 11.55 -21.62
CA VAL A 58 0.79 10.15 -21.24
C VAL A 58 0.65 10.02 -19.73
N ASP A 59 -0.27 9.18 -19.28
CA ASP A 59 -0.56 8.96 -17.86
C ASP A 59 -0.49 7.47 -17.52
N LEU A 60 0.12 7.13 -16.39
CA LEU A 60 0.08 5.80 -15.78
C LEU A 60 -1.19 5.70 -14.92
N ALA A 61 -2.12 4.82 -15.30
CA ALA A 61 -3.44 4.67 -14.68
C ALA A 61 -3.62 3.23 -14.17
N GLY A 62 -3.10 2.97 -12.97
CA GLY A 62 -3.02 1.64 -12.37
C GLY A 62 -1.99 0.79 -13.11
N ASP A 63 -2.42 -0.34 -13.66
CA ASP A 63 -1.62 -1.32 -14.40
C ASP A 63 -1.49 -1.01 -15.91
N ALA A 64 -1.77 0.22 -16.33
CA ALA A 64 -1.87 0.59 -17.73
C ALA A 64 -1.34 1.99 -18.03
N VAL A 65 -0.83 2.17 -19.24
CA VAL A 65 -0.50 3.49 -19.77
C VAL A 65 -1.64 4.01 -20.64
N VAL A 66 -2.13 5.20 -20.34
CA VAL A 66 -3.12 5.92 -21.15
C VAL A 66 -2.41 7.03 -21.92
N VAL A 67 -2.52 7.00 -23.25
CA VAL A 67 -1.92 8.01 -24.12
C VAL A 67 -3.04 8.82 -24.78
N ASP A 68 -3.01 10.13 -24.57
CA ASP A 68 -3.80 11.13 -25.27
C ASP A 68 -2.92 11.82 -26.33
N LEU A 69 -3.02 11.33 -27.56
CA LEU A 69 -2.14 11.68 -28.68
C LEU A 69 -2.25 13.14 -29.12
N ASP A 70 -3.35 13.81 -28.78
CA ASP A 70 -3.57 15.23 -29.06
C ASP A 70 -2.89 16.13 -28.01
N ARG A 71 -2.56 15.59 -26.83
CA ARG A 71 -1.83 16.27 -25.75
C ARG A 71 -0.33 15.98 -25.74
N VAL A 72 0.13 14.95 -26.45
CA VAL A 72 1.55 14.64 -26.62
C VAL A 72 2.26 15.79 -27.33
N CYS A 73 3.42 16.19 -26.79
CA CYS A 73 4.18 17.35 -27.27
C CYS A 73 4.31 17.37 -28.81
N PRO A 74 4.05 18.50 -29.49
CA PRO A 74 4.19 18.61 -30.95
C PRO A 74 5.60 18.27 -31.49
N GLN A 75 6.63 18.39 -30.66
CA GLN A 75 8.02 18.07 -31.01
C GLN A 75 8.36 16.58 -30.88
N ALA A 76 7.53 15.79 -30.19
CA ALA A 76 7.72 14.35 -30.08
C ALA A 76 7.49 13.67 -31.43
N ALA A 77 8.37 12.74 -31.78
CA ALA A 77 8.25 11.91 -32.97
C ALA A 77 7.47 10.62 -32.67
N ALA A 78 7.64 10.06 -31.47
CA ALA A 78 6.98 8.84 -31.05
C ALA A 78 6.71 8.78 -29.53
N VAL A 79 5.84 7.85 -29.14
CA VAL A 79 5.65 7.35 -27.78
C VAL A 79 5.97 5.86 -27.80
N LEU A 80 7.00 5.45 -27.06
CA LEU A 80 7.36 4.05 -26.87
C LEU A 80 6.59 3.52 -25.66
N LEU A 81 5.97 2.36 -25.80
CA LEU A 81 5.24 1.67 -24.74
C LEU A 81 6.00 0.38 -24.41
N ALA A 82 6.40 0.25 -23.16
CA ALA A 82 7.27 -0.81 -22.70
C ALA A 82 6.76 -1.48 -21.43
N VAL A 83 7.31 -2.65 -21.15
CA VAL A 83 7.11 -3.39 -19.92
C VAL A 83 8.46 -3.71 -19.28
N SER A 84 8.50 -3.83 -17.96
CA SER A 84 9.65 -4.32 -17.21
C SER A 84 9.24 -5.28 -16.10
N SER A 85 10.20 -6.08 -15.66
CA SER A 85 10.10 -7.01 -14.54
C SER A 85 11.34 -6.85 -13.67
N ASP A 86 11.15 -6.61 -12.38
CA ASP A 86 12.19 -6.58 -11.34
C ASP A 86 12.54 -7.99 -10.82
N ARG A 87 11.68 -8.99 -11.07
CA ARG A 87 11.82 -10.37 -10.58
C ARG A 87 12.51 -11.34 -11.55
N GLY A 88 13.15 -10.82 -12.59
CA GLY A 88 13.82 -11.59 -13.65
C GLY A 88 13.19 -11.41 -15.04
N PRO A 89 13.46 -12.32 -16.00
CA PRO A 89 13.00 -12.17 -17.38
C PRO A 89 11.47 -12.08 -17.51
N VAL A 90 10.99 -11.21 -18.41
CA VAL A 90 9.56 -10.96 -18.66
C VAL A 90 8.82 -12.22 -19.15
N GLY A 91 9.52 -13.10 -19.89
CA GLY A 91 8.95 -14.34 -20.43
C GLY A 91 7.93 -14.10 -21.56
N ALA A 92 6.95 -15.00 -21.70
CA ALA A 92 5.91 -14.88 -22.72
C ALA A 92 4.96 -13.73 -22.39
N LEU A 93 4.93 -12.72 -23.26
CA LEU A 93 4.25 -11.45 -23.04
C LEU A 93 3.12 -11.26 -24.05
N SER A 94 1.91 -10.97 -23.56
CA SER A 94 0.77 -10.55 -24.37
C SER A 94 0.38 -9.11 -24.04
N THR A 95 0.24 -8.27 -25.05
CA THR A 95 -0.08 -6.85 -24.86
C THR A 95 -1.29 -6.43 -25.69
N ASP A 96 -2.09 -5.53 -25.13
CA ASP A 96 -3.28 -4.98 -25.75
C ASP A 96 -3.21 -3.46 -25.79
N LEU A 97 -3.47 -2.87 -26.97
CA LEU A 97 -3.71 -1.46 -27.16
C LEU A 97 -5.19 -1.24 -27.52
N THR A 98 -5.93 -0.64 -26.61
CA THR A 98 -7.38 -0.42 -26.74
C THR A 98 -7.70 1.05 -26.98
N GLY A 99 -8.72 1.32 -27.79
CA GLY A 99 -9.21 2.66 -28.07
C GLY A 99 -10.52 2.96 -27.34
N PRO A 100 -11.29 3.97 -27.78
CA PRO A 100 -12.61 4.24 -27.21
C PRO A 100 -13.55 3.02 -27.33
N PRO A 101 -14.58 2.94 -26.47
CA PRO A 101 -15.52 1.81 -26.43
C PRO A 101 -16.08 1.47 -27.81
N GLY A 102 -16.07 0.19 -28.18
CA GLY A 102 -16.52 -0.30 -29.49
C GLY A 102 -15.41 -0.43 -30.54
N SER A 103 -14.18 -0.01 -30.26
CA SER A 103 -13.00 -0.37 -31.06
C SER A 103 -12.35 -1.65 -30.51
N GLY A 104 -12.10 -2.63 -31.37
CA GLY A 104 -11.41 -3.86 -30.98
C GLY A 104 -9.94 -3.60 -30.59
N PRO A 105 -9.33 -4.44 -29.73
CA PRO A 105 -7.94 -4.28 -29.33
C PRO A 105 -6.98 -4.52 -30.50
N ALA A 106 -5.86 -3.80 -30.49
CA ALA A 106 -4.65 -4.21 -31.20
C ALA A 106 -3.82 -5.07 -30.25
N THR A 107 -3.66 -6.36 -30.55
CA THR A 107 -2.96 -7.30 -29.68
C THR A 107 -1.60 -7.67 -30.28
N PHE A 108 -0.55 -7.68 -29.47
CA PHE A 108 0.78 -8.13 -29.86
C PHE A 108 1.34 -9.06 -28.79
N ASP A 109 1.71 -10.27 -29.21
CA ASP A 109 2.43 -11.21 -28.37
C ASP A 109 3.91 -11.11 -28.72
N ALA A 110 4.68 -10.55 -27.78
CA ALA A 110 6.11 -10.45 -27.98
C ALA A 110 6.75 -11.84 -27.84
N PRO A 111 7.70 -12.20 -28.72
CA PRO A 111 8.38 -13.49 -28.61
C PRO A 111 9.16 -13.57 -27.29
N ALA A 112 9.12 -14.73 -26.64
CA ALA A 112 9.87 -15.00 -25.41
C ALA A 112 11.38 -15.13 -25.73
N GLY A 113 12.07 -13.99 -25.82
CA GLY A 113 13.51 -13.91 -25.60
C GLY A 113 13.76 -14.22 -24.12
N GLY A 114 14.54 -15.25 -23.83
CA GLY A 114 14.57 -15.87 -22.50
C GLY A 114 15.32 -15.11 -21.41
N ALA A 115 15.85 -13.91 -21.68
CA ALA A 115 16.77 -13.21 -20.78
C ALA A 115 16.40 -11.74 -20.52
N GLU A 116 15.44 -11.20 -21.24
CA GLU A 116 15.12 -9.78 -21.24
C GLU A 116 14.16 -9.43 -20.09
N SER A 117 14.59 -8.51 -19.23
CA SER A 117 13.84 -8.00 -18.07
C SER A 117 13.10 -6.69 -18.38
N ALA A 118 13.28 -6.12 -19.57
CA ALA A 118 12.41 -5.07 -20.12
C ALA A 118 12.20 -5.25 -21.62
N VAL A 119 11.03 -4.87 -22.13
CA VAL A 119 10.65 -5.03 -23.55
C VAL A 119 9.85 -3.82 -24.03
N ILE A 120 10.25 -3.21 -25.15
CA ILE A 120 9.44 -2.25 -25.90
C ILE A 120 8.44 -3.01 -26.78
N CYS A 121 7.16 -2.84 -26.49
CA CYS A 121 6.07 -3.57 -27.11
C CYS A 121 5.53 -2.83 -28.32
N TRP A 122 5.25 -1.54 -28.15
CA TRP A 122 4.65 -0.70 -29.18
C TRP A 122 5.38 0.62 -29.36
N GLU A 123 5.41 1.09 -30.59
CA GLU A 123 5.81 2.44 -30.96
C GLU A 123 4.60 3.13 -31.59
N LEU A 124 4.10 4.17 -30.94
CA LEU A 124 3.11 5.08 -31.51
C LEU A 124 3.90 6.23 -32.14
N TYR A 125 3.89 6.39 -33.44
CA TYR A 125 4.74 7.37 -34.13
C TYR A 125 3.96 8.26 -35.09
N ARG A 126 4.48 9.47 -35.31
CA ARG A 126 3.91 10.42 -36.27
C ARG A 126 4.48 10.19 -37.67
N ARG A 127 3.61 10.16 -38.67
CA ARG A 127 3.99 10.13 -40.08
C ARG A 127 2.93 10.81 -40.93
N ASP A 128 3.36 11.68 -41.84
CA ASP A 128 2.50 12.39 -42.79
C ASP A 128 1.33 13.16 -42.11
N GLY A 129 1.58 13.72 -40.92
CA GLY A 129 0.59 14.47 -40.14
C GLY A 129 -0.42 13.62 -39.36
N GLY A 130 -0.30 12.29 -39.39
CA GLY A 130 -1.14 11.36 -38.62
C GLY A 130 -0.33 10.46 -37.68
N TRP A 131 -1.02 9.85 -36.72
CA TRP A 131 -0.43 8.84 -35.85
C TRP A 131 -0.56 7.45 -36.46
N LYS A 132 0.48 6.64 -36.28
CA LYS A 132 0.55 5.23 -36.66
C LYS A 132 1.04 4.43 -35.46
N LEU A 133 0.71 3.15 -35.44
CA LEU A 133 1.25 2.21 -34.48
C LEU A 133 2.14 1.19 -35.18
N ARG A 134 3.19 0.75 -34.49
CA ARG A 134 4.08 -0.33 -34.88
C ARG A 134 4.29 -1.28 -33.71
N ALA A 135 4.13 -2.58 -33.94
CA ALA A 135 4.58 -3.60 -33.00
C ALA A 135 6.11 -3.72 -33.08
N VAL A 136 6.82 -3.67 -31.97
CA VAL A 136 8.29 -3.64 -31.93
C VAL A 136 8.82 -4.98 -31.42
N GLY A 137 8.67 -5.27 -30.14
CA GLY A 137 9.17 -6.49 -29.50
C GLY A 137 10.68 -6.48 -29.27
N GLN A 138 11.27 -5.32 -28.96
CA GLN A 138 12.69 -5.19 -28.66
C GLN A 138 12.93 -5.35 -27.16
N GLY A 139 13.73 -6.35 -26.77
CA GLY A 139 14.07 -6.61 -25.38
C GLY A 139 15.42 -6.04 -24.93
N TYR A 140 15.57 -5.85 -23.63
CA TYR A 140 16.74 -5.35 -22.92
C TYR A 140 17.05 -6.30 -21.74
N ALA A 141 18.27 -6.83 -21.70
CA ALA A 141 18.68 -7.81 -20.68
C ALA A 141 19.03 -7.15 -19.34
N GLY A 142 19.58 -5.93 -19.38
CA GLY A 142 19.83 -5.06 -18.23
C GLY A 142 18.60 -4.29 -17.77
N GLY A 143 17.41 -4.71 -18.19
CA GLY A 143 16.12 -4.25 -17.67
C GLY A 143 15.80 -2.79 -17.96
N LEU A 144 14.96 -2.21 -17.11
CA LEU A 144 14.45 -0.86 -17.29
C LEU A 144 15.58 0.17 -17.31
N ALA A 145 16.64 -0.03 -16.51
CA ALA A 145 17.79 0.87 -16.47
C ALA A 145 18.58 0.89 -17.79
N GLU A 146 18.80 -0.28 -18.44
CA GLU A 146 19.42 -0.33 -19.76
C GLU A 146 18.53 0.35 -20.82
N LEU A 147 17.22 0.07 -20.79
CA LEU A 147 16.24 0.68 -21.69
C LEU A 147 16.24 2.21 -21.54
N PHE A 148 16.22 2.73 -20.32
CA PHE A 148 16.22 4.16 -20.01
C PHE A 148 17.48 4.87 -20.52
N ARG A 149 18.67 4.31 -20.24
CA ARG A 149 19.92 4.87 -20.77
C ARG A 149 19.98 4.84 -22.30
N ALA A 150 19.48 3.77 -22.93
CA ALA A 150 19.43 3.67 -24.38
C ALA A 150 18.56 4.75 -25.04
N HIS A 151 17.59 5.28 -24.29
CA HIS A 151 16.66 6.31 -24.73
C HIS A 151 16.91 7.70 -24.09
N GLY A 152 18.10 7.91 -23.51
CA GLY A 152 18.55 9.23 -23.07
C GLY A 152 17.95 9.71 -21.76
N VAL A 153 17.33 8.81 -20.99
CA VAL A 153 16.93 9.09 -19.61
C VAL A 153 18.20 8.99 -18.77
N ASP A 154 18.62 10.10 -18.19
CA ASP A 154 19.74 10.10 -17.25
C ASP A 154 19.29 9.46 -15.94
N VAL A 155 19.96 8.38 -15.55
CA VAL A 155 19.67 7.64 -14.32
C VAL A 155 20.47 8.24 -13.14
N ASP A 156 21.48 9.07 -13.41
CA ASP A 156 22.24 9.81 -12.40
C ASP A 156 21.62 11.19 -12.08
N ASP A 157 20.73 11.71 -12.94
CA ASP A 157 19.85 12.87 -12.70
C ASP A 157 18.39 12.39 -12.53
N GLU A 158 18.17 11.50 -11.56
CA GLU A 158 16.85 11.38 -10.96
C GLU A 158 16.51 12.77 -10.41
N PRO A 159 15.47 13.46 -10.93
CA PRO A 159 15.07 14.71 -10.33
C PRO A 159 14.72 14.38 -8.89
N ALA A 160 15.50 14.93 -7.95
CA ALA A 160 15.11 14.93 -6.56
C ALA A 160 13.62 15.29 -6.53
N PRO A 161 12.77 14.52 -5.84
CA PRO A 161 11.34 14.81 -5.80
C PRO A 161 11.20 16.29 -5.49
N PRO A 162 10.34 17.04 -6.20
CA PRO A 162 10.13 18.44 -5.87
C PRO A 162 9.91 18.48 -4.37
N SER A 163 10.79 19.20 -3.66
CA SER A 163 10.55 19.48 -2.25
C SER A 163 9.12 20.01 -2.20
N PRO A 164 8.23 19.43 -1.38
CA PRO A 164 6.88 19.95 -1.29
C PRO A 164 7.03 21.45 -1.00
N ASP A 165 6.43 22.28 -1.86
CA ASP A 165 6.14 23.66 -1.50
C ASP A 165 5.57 23.59 -0.09
N THR A 166 6.21 24.30 0.85
CA THR A 166 5.86 24.31 2.27
C THR A 166 4.35 24.21 2.41
N PRO A 167 3.78 23.15 3.02
CA PRO A 167 2.35 23.07 3.15
C PRO A 167 1.91 24.29 3.93
N ALA A 168 1.11 25.14 3.29
CA ALA A 168 0.22 26.00 4.04
C ALA A 168 -0.54 25.07 4.99
N THR A 169 -0.54 25.39 6.28
CA THR A 169 -1.25 24.69 7.34
C THR A 169 -2.75 24.75 7.08
N VAL A 170 -3.23 23.94 6.14
CA VAL A 170 -4.66 23.69 5.95
C VAL A 170 -5.07 22.74 7.07
N PRO A 171 -6.07 23.09 7.90
CA PRO A 171 -6.63 22.16 8.87
C PRO A 171 -7.04 20.88 8.16
N VAL A 172 -6.60 19.73 8.67
CA VAL A 172 -7.04 18.43 8.16
C VAL A 172 -8.51 18.27 8.55
N GLU A 173 -9.40 18.24 7.57
CA GLU A 173 -10.79 17.88 7.81
C GLU A 173 -10.86 16.41 8.26
N PRO A 174 -11.73 16.03 9.22
CA PRO A 174 -11.82 14.66 9.74
C PRO A 174 -12.01 13.58 8.65
N GLU A 175 -12.69 13.93 7.56
CA GLU A 175 -12.94 13.06 6.41
C GLU A 175 -11.72 12.84 5.50
N GLN A 176 -10.64 13.59 5.71
CA GLN A 176 -9.37 13.46 4.96
C GLN A 176 -8.22 12.99 5.87
N ALA A 177 -8.51 12.72 7.15
CA ALA A 177 -7.52 12.41 8.15
C ALA A 177 -6.75 11.12 7.80
N TRP A 178 -7.46 10.08 7.38
CA TRP A 178 -6.84 8.83 6.94
C TRP A 178 -5.97 9.04 5.69
N GLU A 179 -6.48 9.72 4.67
CA GLU A 179 -5.76 9.99 3.42
C GLU A 179 -4.46 10.75 3.67
N ARG A 180 -4.48 11.75 4.57
CA ARG A 180 -3.27 12.49 4.94
C ARG A 180 -2.27 11.63 5.71
N THR A 181 -2.74 10.81 6.63
CA THR A 181 -1.86 9.89 7.37
C THR A 181 -1.23 8.86 6.42
N TRP A 182 -2.01 8.35 5.48
CA TRP A 182 -1.58 7.40 4.45
C TRP A 182 -0.55 8.01 3.49
N GLN A 183 -0.76 9.26 3.07
CA GLN A 183 0.20 9.99 2.22
C GLN A 183 1.54 10.20 2.92
N ILE A 184 1.54 10.61 4.20
CA ILE A 184 2.78 10.76 4.98
C ILE A 184 3.52 9.41 5.07
N PHE A 185 2.80 8.31 5.23
CA PHE A 185 3.40 6.97 5.24
C PHE A 185 4.01 6.60 3.88
N GLU A 186 3.34 6.91 2.77
CA GLU A 186 3.89 6.74 1.43
C GLU A 186 5.18 7.54 1.24
N ASP A 187 5.17 8.82 1.61
CA ASP A 187 6.33 9.71 1.47
C ASP A 187 7.52 9.24 2.32
N ALA A 188 7.25 8.77 3.54
CA ALA A 188 8.27 8.15 4.39
C ALA A 188 8.85 6.87 3.79
N SER A 189 8.01 6.01 3.20
CA SER A 189 8.43 4.78 2.52
C SER A 189 9.32 5.09 1.31
N ARG A 190 8.91 6.08 0.50
CA ARG A 190 9.70 6.54 -0.66
C ARG A 190 11.04 7.13 -0.24
N SER A 191 11.09 7.96 0.80
CA SER A 191 12.35 8.53 1.30
C SER A 191 13.29 7.45 1.85
N ALA A 192 12.76 6.48 2.61
CA ALA A 192 13.55 5.37 3.13
C ALA A 192 14.10 4.48 2.00
N ALA A 193 13.28 4.16 1.00
CA ALA A 193 13.71 3.38 -0.17
C ALA A 193 14.78 4.11 -0.99
N ALA A 194 14.60 5.41 -1.24
CA ALA A 194 15.58 6.23 -1.94
C ALA A 194 16.93 6.28 -1.21
N PHE A 195 16.90 6.37 0.12
CA PHE A 195 18.11 6.31 0.94
C PHE A 195 18.85 4.96 0.78
N VAL A 196 18.11 3.85 0.85
CA VAL A 196 18.69 2.50 0.68
C VAL A 196 19.26 2.33 -0.73
N SER A 197 18.51 2.70 -1.77
CA SER A 197 18.99 2.60 -3.16
C SER A 197 20.24 3.46 -3.42
N ALA A 198 20.29 4.68 -2.89
CA ALA A 198 21.47 5.55 -3.03
C ALA A 198 22.69 4.98 -2.29
N HIS A 199 22.48 4.38 -1.13
CA HIS A 199 23.53 3.69 -0.37
C HIS A 199 24.07 2.48 -1.15
N ASP A 200 23.20 1.64 -1.69
CA ASP A 200 23.59 0.45 -2.46
C ASP A 200 24.30 0.82 -3.76
N TYR A 201 23.85 1.89 -4.44
CA TYR A 201 24.54 2.45 -5.60
C TYR A 201 25.98 2.88 -5.26
N ALA A 202 26.17 3.60 -4.16
CA ALA A 202 27.50 4.05 -3.73
C ALA A 202 28.45 2.86 -3.49
N LEU A 203 27.95 1.79 -2.86
CA LEU A 203 28.73 0.56 -2.63
C LEU A 203 29.01 -0.19 -3.93
N HIS A 204 28.04 -0.30 -4.83
CA HIS A 204 28.24 -0.97 -6.12
C HIS A 204 29.28 -0.23 -6.96
N ARG A 205 29.18 1.10 -7.02
CA ARG A 205 30.16 1.95 -7.70
C ARG A 205 31.56 1.79 -7.11
N LEU A 206 31.68 1.70 -5.78
CA LEU A 206 32.96 1.44 -5.13
C LEU A 206 33.55 0.11 -5.60
N ASP A 207 32.74 -0.95 -5.66
CA ASP A 207 33.19 -2.27 -6.13
C ASP A 207 33.68 -2.24 -7.59
N GLU A 208 32.96 -1.54 -8.47
CA GLU A 208 33.37 -1.35 -9.86
C GLU A 208 34.69 -0.57 -9.99
N GLU A 209 34.83 0.55 -9.26
CA GLU A 209 36.03 1.38 -9.27
C GLU A 209 37.25 0.62 -8.72
N LEU A 210 37.07 -0.16 -7.64
CA LEU A 210 38.13 -1.01 -7.07
C LEU A 210 38.51 -2.15 -8.01
N SER A 211 37.52 -2.79 -8.65
CA SER A 211 37.74 -3.83 -9.65
C SER A 211 38.54 -3.30 -10.84
N ALA A 212 38.14 -2.15 -11.39
CA ALA A 212 38.84 -1.49 -12.49
C ALA A 212 40.29 -1.13 -12.13
N ALA A 213 40.52 -0.66 -10.90
CA ALA A 213 41.87 -0.34 -10.42
C ALA A 213 42.79 -1.58 -10.33
N VAL A 214 42.24 -2.77 -10.06
CA VAL A 214 43.00 -4.03 -9.98
C VAL A 214 43.24 -4.67 -11.36
N SER A 215 42.34 -4.41 -12.32
CA SER A 215 42.43 -4.91 -13.69
C SER A 215 43.60 -4.31 -14.49
N ASP A 216 44.03 -3.07 -14.18
CA ASP A 216 45.19 -2.44 -14.81
C ASP A 216 46.52 -2.93 -14.20
N PRO A 217 47.36 -3.71 -14.93
CA PRO A 217 48.61 -4.26 -14.40
C PRO A 217 49.62 -3.19 -13.97
N ALA A 218 49.57 -1.99 -14.55
CA ALA A 218 50.48 -0.88 -14.23
C ALA A 218 50.06 -0.11 -12.97
N ARG A 219 48.80 -0.24 -12.54
CA ARG A 219 48.21 0.42 -11.37
C ARG A 219 47.82 -0.55 -10.26
N ARG A 220 48.24 -1.81 -10.35
CA ARG A 220 47.86 -2.85 -9.39
C ARG A 220 48.52 -2.67 -8.01
N THR A 221 49.73 -2.13 -7.97
CA THR A 221 50.53 -1.92 -6.74
C THR A 221 51.31 -0.61 -6.78
N GLY A 222 51.49 0.01 -5.61
CA GLY A 222 52.26 1.25 -5.44
C GLY A 222 51.39 2.49 -5.20
N PRO A 223 52.02 3.68 -5.03
CA PRO A 223 51.35 4.89 -4.52
C PRO A 223 50.16 5.37 -5.37
N ALA A 224 50.21 5.19 -6.69
CA ALA A 224 49.10 5.56 -7.59
C ALA A 224 47.88 4.63 -7.43
N ALA A 225 48.11 3.35 -7.14
CA ALA A 225 47.06 2.38 -6.83
C ALA A 225 46.36 2.75 -5.52
N ASP A 226 47.17 3.09 -4.50
CA ASP A 226 46.67 3.45 -3.18
C ASP A 226 45.90 4.79 -3.23
N GLN A 227 46.35 5.75 -4.04
CA GLN A 227 45.64 7.00 -4.27
C GLN A 227 44.28 6.78 -4.96
N ALA A 228 44.22 5.95 -6.01
CA ALA A 228 42.97 5.66 -6.70
C ALA A 228 41.95 4.96 -5.79
N ARG A 229 42.40 4.00 -4.97
CA ARG A 229 41.55 3.36 -3.94
C ARG A 229 41.06 4.38 -2.92
N ALA A 230 41.93 5.26 -2.43
CA ALA A 230 41.56 6.28 -1.46
C ALA A 230 40.55 7.30 -2.04
N GLU A 231 40.66 7.62 -3.33
CA GLU A 231 39.70 8.49 -4.03
C GLU A 231 38.34 7.81 -4.23
N ALA A 232 38.33 6.53 -4.64
CA ALA A 232 37.10 5.75 -4.78
C ALA A 232 36.35 5.60 -3.44
N ASN A 233 37.07 5.29 -2.35
CA ASN A 233 36.49 5.24 -1.01
C ASN A 233 35.90 6.60 -0.61
N ARG A 234 36.63 7.70 -0.84
CA ARG A 234 36.15 9.04 -0.53
C ARG A 234 34.87 9.39 -1.30
N ARG A 235 34.79 9.05 -2.58
CA ARG A 235 33.57 9.25 -3.39
C ARG A 235 32.39 8.46 -2.84
N CYS A 236 32.62 7.19 -2.46
CA CYS A 236 31.61 6.37 -1.82
C CYS A 236 31.12 7.01 -0.51
N ASP A 237 32.04 7.42 0.36
CA ASP A 237 31.74 8.09 1.63
C ASP A 237 30.93 9.39 1.41
N GLU A 238 31.30 10.20 0.41
CA GLU A 238 30.61 11.44 0.05
C GLU A 238 29.18 11.18 -0.44
N LEU A 239 28.97 10.14 -1.27
CA LEU A 239 27.64 9.74 -1.75
C LEU A 239 26.75 9.23 -0.60
N ILE A 240 27.29 8.37 0.26
CA ILE A 240 26.56 7.86 1.43
C ILE A 240 26.21 9.00 2.39
N ALA A 241 27.13 9.94 2.62
CA ALA A 241 26.88 11.10 3.47
C ALA A 241 25.80 12.01 2.89
N ALA A 242 25.80 12.24 1.57
CA ALA A 242 24.77 13.02 0.89
C ALA A 242 23.39 12.35 0.98
N ALA A 243 23.32 11.05 0.71
CA ALA A 243 22.08 10.26 0.84
C ALA A 243 21.52 10.34 2.27
N ARG A 244 22.37 10.15 3.28
CA ARG A 244 21.97 10.25 4.69
C ARG A 244 21.48 11.65 5.06
N ALA A 245 22.18 12.69 4.60
CA ALA A 245 21.78 14.07 4.86
C ALA A 245 20.41 14.40 4.25
N ARG A 246 20.14 13.91 3.02
CA ARG A 246 18.83 14.08 2.38
C ARG A 246 17.73 13.34 3.14
N HIS A 247 17.95 12.07 3.48
CA HIS A 247 16.98 11.28 4.24
C HIS A 247 16.66 11.92 5.59
N ALA A 248 17.68 12.40 6.32
CA ALA A 248 17.48 13.10 7.58
C ALA A 248 16.66 14.40 7.44
N ALA A 249 16.85 15.14 6.35
CA ALA A 249 16.06 16.34 6.06
C ALA A 249 14.59 16.00 5.76
N ASP A 250 14.35 14.98 4.94
CA ASP A 250 13.00 14.49 4.64
C ASP A 250 12.30 13.97 5.91
N THR A 251 12.99 13.17 6.73
CA THR A 251 12.48 12.69 8.02
C THR A 251 12.11 13.84 8.97
N ALA A 252 12.92 14.90 9.03
CA ALA A 252 12.62 16.06 9.87
C ALA A 252 11.35 16.80 9.40
N LEU A 253 11.15 16.92 8.09
CA LEU A 253 9.94 17.50 7.51
C LEU A 253 8.71 16.63 7.81
N LEU A 254 8.79 15.32 7.55
CA LEU A 254 7.69 14.39 7.80
C LEU A 254 7.31 14.35 9.30
N THR A 255 8.29 14.49 10.19
CA THR A 255 8.04 14.58 11.64
C THR A 255 7.26 15.86 12.01
N GLU A 256 7.55 16.98 11.35
CA GLU A 256 6.81 18.23 11.52
C GLU A 256 5.37 18.10 11.01
N GLU A 257 5.21 17.56 9.81
CA GLU A 257 3.90 17.32 9.20
C GLU A 257 3.06 16.37 10.05
N LEU A 258 3.64 15.25 10.49
CA LEU A 258 2.96 14.28 11.33
C LEU A 258 2.48 14.90 12.64
N ARG A 259 3.27 15.79 13.26
CA ARG A 259 2.85 16.48 14.48
C ARG A 259 1.68 17.43 14.23
N ALA A 260 1.71 18.14 13.09
CA ALA A 260 0.63 19.03 12.70
C ALA A 260 -0.67 18.26 12.41
N VAL A 261 -0.58 17.15 11.68
CA VAL A 261 -1.71 16.25 11.39
C VAL A 261 -2.21 15.59 12.68
N GLY A 262 -1.31 15.09 13.52
CA GLY A 262 -1.61 14.39 14.77
C GLY A 262 -2.47 15.21 15.73
N ALA A 263 -2.26 16.53 15.80
CA ALA A 263 -3.07 17.44 16.60
C ALA A 263 -4.53 17.58 16.09
N ALA A 264 -4.77 17.28 14.82
CA ALA A 264 -6.08 17.35 14.16
C ALA A 264 -6.76 15.98 13.99
N LEU A 265 -6.05 14.87 14.25
CA LEU A 265 -6.60 13.53 14.07
C LEU A 265 -7.83 13.29 14.97
N PRO A 266 -8.89 12.64 14.44
CA PRO A 266 -9.99 12.15 15.26
C PRO A 266 -9.49 11.19 16.34
N ALA A 267 -10.23 11.08 17.45
CA ALA A 267 -9.86 10.24 18.59
C ALA A 267 -9.53 8.78 18.19
N ALA A 268 -10.31 8.20 17.28
CA ALA A 268 -10.09 6.83 16.78
C ALA A 268 -8.71 6.62 16.11
N MET A 269 -8.09 7.68 15.60
CA MET A 269 -6.80 7.67 14.90
C MET A 269 -5.65 8.28 15.72
N ALA A 270 -5.97 9.07 16.75
CA ALA A 270 -4.99 9.80 17.54
C ALA A 270 -4.32 8.91 18.59
N SER A 271 -3.11 9.28 19.05
CA SER A 271 -2.49 8.66 20.22
C SER A 271 -3.34 8.87 21.49
N TRP A 272 -3.16 8.05 22.53
CA TRP A 272 -3.97 8.12 23.75
C TRP A 272 -3.80 9.43 24.53
N ASP A 273 -2.63 10.05 24.45
CA ASP A 273 -2.32 11.34 25.06
C ASP A 273 -2.85 12.54 24.26
N ALA A 274 -3.41 12.31 23.07
CA ALA A 274 -3.90 13.38 22.21
C ALA A 274 -5.13 14.09 22.83
N PRO A 275 -5.25 15.42 22.66
CA PRO A 275 -6.39 16.18 23.16
C PRO A 275 -7.72 15.80 22.48
N ALA A 276 -7.67 15.05 21.38
CA ALA A 276 -8.84 14.53 20.67
C ALA A 276 -9.75 13.68 21.57
N TRP A 277 -9.19 12.98 22.56
CA TRP A 277 -9.95 12.16 23.52
C TRP A 277 -10.73 12.97 24.57
N GLN A 278 -10.45 14.27 24.69
CA GLN A 278 -11.13 15.16 25.65
C GLN A 278 -12.24 15.99 25.00
N ARG A 279 -12.38 15.90 23.68
CA ARG A 279 -13.36 16.67 22.91
C ARG A 279 -14.39 15.69 22.32
N PRO A 280 -15.68 16.02 22.31
CA PRO A 280 -16.65 15.25 21.54
C PRO A 280 -16.27 15.33 20.07
N GLY A 281 -15.66 14.26 19.56
CA GLY A 281 -15.20 14.17 18.18
C GLY A 281 -16.34 13.78 17.25
N LEU A 282 -16.35 14.38 16.05
CA LEU A 282 -17.06 13.82 14.90
C LEU A 282 -16.32 12.53 14.48
N GLY A 283 -17.06 11.52 14.03
CA GLY A 283 -16.51 10.22 13.64
C GLY A 283 -15.37 10.35 12.62
N GLY A 284 -14.41 9.43 12.66
CA GLY A 284 -13.27 9.40 11.75
C GLY A 284 -13.45 8.36 10.64
N ASN A 285 -12.76 8.55 9.52
CA ASN A 285 -12.69 7.59 8.41
C ASN A 285 -11.57 6.54 8.57
N GLY A 286 -10.95 6.46 9.76
CA GLY A 286 -9.87 5.52 10.03
C GLY A 286 -9.80 5.04 11.48
N LEU A 287 -9.08 3.95 11.67
CA LEU A 287 -8.84 3.25 12.93
C LEU A 287 -7.33 3.05 13.12
N ARG A 288 -6.74 3.68 14.14
CA ARG A 288 -5.33 3.41 14.49
C ARG A 288 -5.19 2.04 15.14
N ILE A 289 -4.26 1.24 14.64
CA ILE A 289 -3.97 -0.12 15.15
C ILE A 289 -2.58 -0.22 15.81
N GLY A 290 -1.70 0.74 15.57
CA GLY A 290 -0.35 0.75 16.13
C GLY A 290 0.54 1.80 15.49
N GLU A 291 1.84 1.60 15.64
CA GLU A 291 2.90 2.43 15.10
C GLU A 291 3.89 1.61 14.27
N LEU A 292 4.38 2.21 13.20
CA LEU A 292 5.45 1.69 12.35
C LEU A 292 6.74 2.44 12.65
N GLY A 293 7.80 1.69 12.94
CA GLY A 293 9.15 2.21 13.05
C GLY A 293 10.10 1.53 12.07
N ALA A 294 11.17 2.22 11.70
CA ALA A 294 12.31 1.62 11.01
C ALA A 294 13.59 2.03 11.74
N PRO A 295 13.91 1.39 12.89
CA PRO A 295 14.97 1.85 13.78
C PRO A 295 16.36 1.85 13.12
N ASP A 296 16.59 0.95 12.16
CA ASP A 296 17.87 0.86 11.44
C ASP A 296 18.05 1.96 10.38
N ARG A 297 17.01 2.77 10.11
CA ARG A 297 16.99 3.77 9.04
C ARG A 297 16.80 5.20 9.54
N ASP A 298 16.72 5.42 10.85
CA ASP A 298 16.42 6.74 11.45
C ASP A 298 15.12 7.37 10.91
N SER A 299 14.15 6.55 10.47
CA SER A 299 12.84 7.01 9.99
C SER A 299 11.94 7.48 11.15
N PRO A 300 10.97 8.37 10.89
CA PRO A 300 10.00 8.76 11.91
C PRO A 300 9.10 7.57 12.28
N THR A 301 8.61 7.54 13.52
CA THR A 301 7.55 6.62 13.93
C THR A 301 6.22 7.10 13.37
N LEU A 302 5.51 6.23 12.64
CA LEU A 302 4.30 6.57 11.90
C LEU A 302 3.09 5.83 12.47
N PRO A 303 1.93 6.48 12.67
CA PRO A 303 0.72 5.78 13.06
C PRO A 303 0.18 4.92 11.91
N LEU A 304 -0.02 3.63 12.14
CA LEU A 304 -0.71 2.75 11.21
C LEU A 304 -2.23 2.84 11.42
N CYS A 305 -2.93 3.39 10.45
CA CYS A 305 -4.38 3.51 10.46
C CYS A 305 -5.02 2.70 9.33
N LEU A 306 -6.02 1.88 9.68
CA LEU A 306 -6.86 1.18 8.72
C LEU A 306 -8.07 2.05 8.33
N PRO A 307 -8.54 2.00 7.08
CA PRO A 307 -9.73 2.73 6.67
C PRO A 307 -10.99 2.13 7.31
N LEU A 308 -11.96 3.00 7.63
CA LEU A 308 -13.29 2.60 8.09
C LEU A 308 -14.35 2.83 6.99
N PRO A 309 -15.36 1.95 6.88
CA PRO A 309 -15.57 0.74 7.67
C PRO A 309 -14.51 -0.34 7.36
N LEU A 310 -14.22 -1.18 8.36
CA LEU A 310 -13.31 -2.30 8.18
C LEU A 310 -13.87 -3.25 7.12
N ARG A 311 -13.06 -3.54 6.09
CA ARG A 311 -13.44 -4.46 5.01
C ARG A 311 -13.09 -5.92 5.28
N ARG A 312 -12.24 -6.14 6.29
CA ARG A 312 -11.75 -7.45 6.71
C ARG A 312 -11.85 -7.55 8.22
N PRO A 313 -12.11 -8.74 8.78
CA PRO A 313 -12.02 -8.95 10.21
C PRO A 313 -10.58 -8.69 10.67
N LEU A 314 -10.41 -8.20 11.89
CA LEU A 314 -9.11 -8.14 12.54
C LEU A 314 -8.93 -9.41 13.37
N TRP A 315 -7.83 -10.12 13.17
CA TRP A 315 -7.47 -11.29 13.97
C TRP A 315 -6.29 -10.93 14.87
N VAL A 316 -6.49 -10.91 16.18
CA VAL A 316 -5.42 -10.64 17.15
C VAL A 316 -4.79 -11.96 17.56
N ASP A 317 -3.57 -12.21 17.09
CA ASP A 317 -2.90 -13.51 17.26
C ASP A 317 -2.26 -13.62 18.64
N GLY A 318 -2.85 -14.48 19.47
CA GLY A 318 -2.35 -14.79 20.80
C GLY A 318 -3.45 -15.22 21.74
N ASP A 319 -3.06 -15.62 22.95
CA ASP A 319 -4.01 -15.95 24.00
C ASP A 319 -4.88 -14.74 24.37
N SER A 320 -6.09 -15.01 24.88
CA SER A 320 -7.06 -13.96 25.17
C SER A 320 -6.59 -12.95 26.23
N VAL A 321 -5.68 -13.33 27.13
CA VAL A 321 -5.16 -12.44 28.18
C VAL A 321 -4.13 -11.47 27.60
N ALA A 322 -3.19 -11.98 26.78
CA ALA A 322 -2.19 -11.18 26.09
C ALA A 322 -2.82 -10.23 25.05
N ALA A 323 -3.87 -10.69 24.36
CA ALA A 323 -4.61 -9.89 23.38
C ALA A 323 -5.54 -8.84 24.01
N ALA A 324 -5.97 -9.01 25.27
CA ALA A 324 -6.99 -8.16 25.90
C ALA A 324 -6.69 -6.64 25.85
N PRO A 325 -5.47 -6.14 26.09
CA PRO A 325 -5.16 -4.71 25.97
C PRO A 325 -5.28 -4.18 24.54
N ILE A 326 -4.91 -4.99 23.53
CA ILE A 326 -5.01 -4.61 22.11
C ILE A 326 -6.48 -4.60 21.68
N VAL A 327 -7.24 -5.63 22.03
CA VAL A 327 -8.68 -5.70 21.76
C VAL A 327 -9.41 -4.53 22.42
N SER A 328 -9.03 -4.17 23.65
CA SER A 328 -9.59 -3.02 24.36
C SER A 328 -9.30 -1.70 23.61
N ALA A 329 -8.08 -1.53 23.09
CA ALA A 329 -7.73 -0.37 22.27
C ALA A 329 -8.59 -0.30 21.01
N LEU A 330 -8.69 -1.40 20.26
CA LEU A 330 -9.47 -1.48 19.02
C LEU A 330 -10.95 -1.17 19.26
N VAL A 331 -11.57 -1.78 20.29
CA VAL A 331 -12.99 -1.57 20.61
C VAL A 331 -13.26 -0.12 21.01
N VAL A 332 -12.44 0.47 21.88
CA VAL A 332 -12.65 1.87 22.31
C VAL A 332 -12.45 2.84 21.14
N ARG A 333 -11.49 2.60 20.25
CA ARG A 333 -11.30 3.40 19.05
C ARG A 333 -12.44 3.26 18.05
N LEU A 334 -12.98 2.05 17.85
CA LEU A 334 -14.16 1.83 17.02
C LEU A 334 -15.41 2.53 17.59
N LEU A 335 -15.60 2.50 18.92
CA LEU A 335 -16.66 3.26 19.59
C LEU A 335 -16.45 4.76 19.47
N ALA A 336 -15.19 5.24 19.46
CA ALA A 336 -14.89 6.64 19.22
C ALA A 336 -15.19 7.08 17.77
N ALA A 337 -14.91 6.21 16.78
CA ALA A 337 -15.28 6.46 15.39
C ALA A 337 -16.79 6.39 15.17
N HIS A 338 -17.47 5.50 15.90
CA HIS A 338 -18.90 5.22 15.76
C HIS A 338 -19.60 5.19 17.13
N PRO A 339 -19.92 6.35 17.72
CA PRO A 339 -20.51 6.40 19.07
C PRO A 339 -21.90 5.74 19.21
N ALA A 340 -22.60 5.52 18.09
CA ALA A 340 -23.86 4.80 18.05
C ALA A 340 -23.69 3.28 17.85
N ALA A 341 -22.45 2.78 17.79
CA ALA A 341 -22.19 1.38 17.51
C ALA A 341 -22.70 0.47 18.63
N ARG A 342 -23.23 -0.68 18.20
CA ARG A 342 -23.67 -1.77 19.06
C ARG A 342 -22.54 -2.75 19.26
N LEU A 343 -22.32 -3.23 20.48
CA LEU A 343 -21.24 -4.15 20.80
C LEU A 343 -21.77 -5.51 21.28
N ASP A 344 -21.36 -6.57 20.60
CA ASP A 344 -21.57 -7.96 20.99
C ASP A 344 -20.23 -8.61 21.32
N ILE A 345 -20.15 -9.27 22.48
CA ILE A 345 -18.90 -9.89 22.97
C ILE A 345 -19.17 -11.36 23.33
N VAL A 346 -18.33 -12.23 22.79
CA VAL A 346 -18.13 -13.61 23.24
C VAL A 346 -16.78 -13.69 23.94
N ASP A 347 -16.78 -13.97 25.24
CA ASP A 347 -15.60 -14.01 26.10
C ASP A 347 -15.76 -15.06 27.20
N THR A 348 -15.67 -16.34 26.82
CA THR A 348 -15.85 -17.48 27.74
C THR A 348 -14.76 -17.56 28.80
N ALA A 349 -13.54 -17.12 28.48
CA ALA A 349 -12.42 -17.08 29.42
C ALA A 349 -12.50 -15.89 30.40
N GLY A 350 -13.30 -14.86 30.09
CA GLY A 350 -13.45 -13.67 30.90
C GLY A 350 -12.29 -12.69 30.83
N ALA A 351 -11.42 -12.81 29.82
CA ALA A 351 -10.24 -11.98 29.65
C ALA A 351 -10.58 -10.51 29.33
N LEU A 352 -11.76 -10.25 28.77
CA LEU A 352 -12.26 -8.93 28.39
C LEU A 352 -13.22 -8.32 29.45
N SER A 353 -13.21 -8.83 30.68
CA SER A 353 -14.10 -8.33 31.75
C SER A 353 -13.88 -6.84 32.06
N ALA A 354 -12.63 -6.40 32.14
CA ALA A 354 -12.31 -4.99 32.39
C ALA A 354 -12.81 -4.06 31.27
N LEU A 355 -12.65 -4.49 30.01
CA LEU A 355 -13.22 -3.78 28.85
C LEU A 355 -14.74 -3.71 28.96
N THR A 356 -15.39 -4.85 29.19
CA THR A 356 -16.86 -4.98 29.29
C THR A 356 -17.45 -4.00 30.31
N ASP A 357 -16.83 -3.88 31.48
CA ASP A 357 -17.27 -2.96 32.52
C ASP A 357 -17.24 -1.50 32.04
N VAL A 358 -16.15 -1.13 31.36
CA VAL A 358 -15.92 0.24 30.87
C VAL A 358 -16.86 0.60 29.71
N VAL A 359 -17.12 -0.32 28.79
CA VAL A 359 -17.95 -0.06 27.59
C VAL A 359 -19.39 -0.56 27.72
N SER A 360 -19.86 -0.81 28.94
CA SER A 360 -21.19 -1.36 29.23
C SER A 360 -22.35 -0.60 28.60
N PHE A 361 -22.20 0.71 28.32
CA PHE A 361 -23.20 1.52 27.63
C PHE A 361 -23.45 1.12 26.16
N ALA A 362 -22.48 0.49 25.50
CA ALA A 362 -22.56 0.07 24.09
C ALA A 362 -22.94 -1.41 23.93
N VAL A 363 -22.82 -2.20 25.00
CA VAL A 363 -23.09 -3.65 25.00
C VAL A 363 -24.59 -3.89 24.82
N THR A 364 -24.97 -4.53 23.72
CA THR A 364 -26.38 -4.71 23.35
C THR A 364 -27.08 -5.86 24.03
N SER A 365 -26.31 -6.84 24.51
CA SER A 365 -26.83 -8.04 25.19
C SER A 365 -25.78 -8.57 26.17
N PRO A 366 -26.16 -9.42 27.15
CA PRO A 366 -25.20 -10.01 28.07
C PRO A 366 -24.02 -10.66 27.34
N VAL A 367 -22.81 -10.37 27.81
CA VAL A 367 -21.57 -10.99 27.30
C VAL A 367 -21.67 -12.49 27.48
N VAL A 368 -21.35 -13.24 26.42
CA VAL A 368 -21.38 -14.70 26.46
C VAL A 368 -20.17 -15.19 27.24
N ARG A 369 -20.43 -15.81 28.41
CA ARG A 369 -19.41 -16.39 29.31
C ARG A 369 -19.40 -17.92 29.28
N ASP A 370 -20.46 -18.54 28.79
CA ASP A 370 -20.62 -19.99 28.76
C ASP A 370 -20.67 -20.49 27.31
N VAL A 371 -19.96 -21.60 27.03
CA VAL A 371 -19.87 -22.21 25.69
C VAL A 371 -21.23 -22.51 25.04
N PRO A 372 -22.25 -23.04 25.76
CA PRO A 372 -23.56 -23.30 25.17
C PRO A 372 -24.30 -22.06 24.64
N ASP A 373 -23.94 -20.87 25.10
CA ASP A 373 -24.58 -19.61 24.73
C ASP A 373 -23.94 -18.95 23.49
N ILE A 374 -22.82 -19.49 22.98
CA ILE A 374 -22.12 -18.99 21.78
C ILE A 374 -23.04 -19.07 20.56
N GLY A 375 -23.56 -20.26 20.25
CA GLY A 375 -24.41 -20.47 19.06
C GLY A 375 -25.67 -19.61 19.03
N PRO A 376 -26.49 -19.58 20.10
CA PRO A 376 -27.64 -18.68 20.17
C PRO A 376 -27.27 -17.21 19.93
N ARG A 377 -26.17 -16.73 20.52
CA ARG A 377 -25.70 -15.35 20.31
C ARG A 377 -25.31 -15.11 18.85
N LEU A 378 -24.51 -15.98 18.25
CA LEU A 378 -24.05 -15.82 16.87
C LEU A 378 -25.20 -15.92 15.88
N HIS A 379 -26.18 -16.78 16.15
CA HIS A 379 -27.43 -16.85 15.38
C HIS A 379 -28.18 -15.53 15.40
N ASP A 380 -28.39 -14.94 16.58
CA ASP A 380 -29.09 -13.65 16.74
C ASP A 380 -28.36 -12.51 16.03
N VAL A 381 -27.03 -12.47 16.13
CA VAL A 381 -26.21 -11.45 15.46
C VAL A 381 -26.28 -11.62 13.94
N ALA A 382 -26.09 -12.83 13.42
CA ALA A 382 -26.18 -13.12 11.99
C ALA A 382 -27.58 -12.76 11.44
N HIS A 383 -28.64 -13.15 12.16
CA HIS A 383 -30.01 -12.81 11.78
C HIS A 383 -30.26 -11.30 11.75
N ALA A 384 -29.77 -10.55 12.75
CA ALA A 384 -29.90 -9.10 12.78
C ALA A 384 -29.16 -8.41 11.62
N VAL A 385 -27.99 -8.91 11.25
CA VAL A 385 -27.22 -8.40 10.10
C VAL A 385 -27.93 -8.71 8.78
N ASP A 386 -28.47 -9.92 8.62
CA ASP A 386 -29.26 -10.29 7.43
C ASP A 386 -30.50 -9.41 7.26
N LEU A 387 -31.23 -9.16 8.35
CA LEU A 387 -32.40 -8.28 8.34
C LEU A 387 -32.04 -6.85 7.93
N ALA A 388 -30.90 -6.33 8.41
CA ALA A 388 -30.40 -5.02 8.02
C ALA A 388 -30.04 -4.96 6.53
N ALA A 389 -29.39 -6.00 6.00
CA ALA A 389 -29.05 -6.10 4.58
C ALA A 389 -30.31 -6.20 3.69
N LEU A 390 -31.31 -6.98 4.11
CA LEU A 390 -32.60 -7.06 3.42
C LEU A 390 -33.34 -5.71 3.43
N ALA A 391 -33.34 -5.01 4.56
CA ALA A 391 -33.94 -3.68 4.67
C ALA A 391 -33.27 -2.66 3.74
N ALA A 392 -31.92 -2.64 3.70
CA ALA A 392 -31.15 -1.76 2.81
C ALA A 392 -31.41 -2.08 1.32
N THR A 393 -31.63 -3.36 0.98
CA THR A 393 -31.97 -3.77 -0.39
C THR A 393 -33.39 -3.36 -0.76
N ALA A 394 -34.33 -3.44 0.19
CA ALA A 394 -35.73 -3.08 -0.02
C ALA A 394 -35.94 -1.56 -0.14
N ASP A 395 -35.18 -0.77 0.61
CA ASP A 395 -35.19 0.70 0.57
C ASP A 395 -33.76 1.26 0.63
N PRO A 396 -33.11 1.46 -0.53
CA PRO A 396 -31.76 2.02 -0.59
C PRO A 396 -31.64 3.47 -0.06
N GLY A 397 -32.77 4.16 0.15
CA GLY A 397 -32.80 5.51 0.71
C GLY A 397 -33.03 5.55 2.22
N ALA A 398 -33.22 4.39 2.87
CA ALA A 398 -33.40 4.30 4.31
C ALA A 398 -32.11 4.70 5.06
N GLU A 399 -32.29 5.20 6.28
CA GLU A 399 -31.15 5.50 7.17
C GLU A 399 -30.35 4.21 7.42
N PRO A 400 -29.01 4.24 7.27
CA PRO A 400 -28.18 3.06 7.46
C PRO A 400 -28.33 2.53 8.90
N PRO A 401 -28.26 1.20 9.10
CA PRO A 401 -28.30 0.63 10.43
C PRO A 401 -27.14 1.17 11.27
N ALA A 402 -27.37 1.29 12.58
CA ALA A 402 -26.30 1.61 13.51
C ALA A 402 -25.14 0.61 13.35
N PRO A 403 -23.87 1.07 13.29
CA PRO A 403 -22.72 0.17 13.16
C PRO A 403 -22.71 -0.91 14.25
N ARG A 404 -22.15 -2.06 13.94
CA ARG A 404 -22.02 -3.17 14.90
C ARG A 404 -20.57 -3.59 15.03
N ILE A 405 -20.14 -3.84 16.25
CA ILE A 405 -18.82 -4.38 16.60
C ILE A 405 -19.07 -5.75 17.22
N VAL A 406 -18.43 -6.79 16.67
CA VAL A 406 -18.53 -8.17 17.14
C VAL A 406 -17.15 -8.63 17.58
N VAL A 407 -16.99 -8.96 18.86
CA VAL A 407 -15.73 -9.45 19.43
C VAL A 407 -15.89 -10.92 19.77
N LEU A 408 -15.06 -11.76 19.16
CA LEU A 408 -15.08 -13.21 19.29
C LEU A 408 -13.77 -13.68 19.92
N ALA A 409 -13.77 -13.86 21.24
CA ALA A 409 -12.58 -14.31 21.95
C ALA A 409 -12.56 -15.83 22.12
N GLY A 410 -11.33 -16.37 22.15
CA GLY A 410 -11.06 -17.78 22.42
C GLY A 410 -11.23 -18.70 21.22
N ILE A 411 -11.32 -18.18 19.99
CA ILE A 411 -11.33 -19.01 18.78
C ILE A 411 -9.98 -19.76 18.69
N PRO A 412 -9.96 -21.06 18.33
CA PRO A 412 -11.09 -21.92 17.96
C PRO A 412 -11.80 -22.63 19.13
N HIS A 413 -11.35 -22.45 20.38
CA HIS A 413 -11.86 -23.19 21.52
C HIS A 413 -13.31 -22.82 21.89
N GLY A 414 -14.17 -23.84 21.97
CA GLY A 414 -15.58 -23.68 22.35
C GLY A 414 -16.50 -23.34 21.18
N TYR A 415 -15.98 -23.13 19.98
CA TYR A 415 -16.79 -22.87 18.78
C TYR A 415 -17.02 -24.18 18.03
N THR A 416 -18.29 -24.49 17.77
CA THR A 416 -18.67 -25.58 16.88
C THR A 416 -18.62 -25.14 15.42
N ARG A 417 -18.70 -26.10 14.51
CA ARG A 417 -18.77 -25.80 13.08
C ARG A 417 -19.98 -24.93 12.70
N ASP A 418 -21.13 -25.12 13.37
CA ASP A 418 -22.33 -24.30 13.14
C ASP A 418 -22.12 -22.85 13.61
N ASP A 419 -21.42 -22.67 14.74
CA ASP A 419 -21.02 -21.36 15.24
C ASP A 419 -20.11 -20.66 14.22
N LEU A 420 -19.09 -21.35 13.69
CA LEU A 420 -18.18 -20.80 12.68
C LEU A 420 -18.92 -20.45 11.37
N MET A 421 -19.93 -21.22 10.97
CA MET A 421 -20.80 -20.85 9.83
C MET A 421 -21.52 -19.52 10.06
N HIS A 422 -21.96 -19.24 11.29
CA HIS A 422 -22.52 -17.93 11.64
C HIS A 422 -21.46 -16.83 11.60
N VAL A 423 -20.24 -17.08 12.07
CA VAL A 423 -19.13 -16.11 11.98
C VAL A 423 -18.82 -15.76 10.52
N VAL A 424 -18.68 -16.76 9.65
CA VAL A 424 -18.44 -16.56 8.20
C VAL A 424 -19.54 -15.68 7.60
N ARG A 425 -20.82 -15.95 7.90
CA ARG A 425 -21.94 -15.11 7.41
C ARG A 425 -21.85 -13.67 7.89
N ILE A 426 -21.46 -13.44 9.15
CA ILE A 426 -21.28 -12.10 9.70
C ILE A 426 -20.12 -11.38 8.99
N VAL A 427 -19.01 -12.08 8.75
CA VAL A 427 -17.84 -11.54 8.04
C VAL A 427 -18.18 -11.23 6.58
N GLU A 428 -18.86 -12.12 5.85
CA GLU A 428 -19.30 -11.87 4.47
C GLU A 428 -20.20 -10.62 4.39
N ALA A 429 -21.10 -10.44 5.37
CA ALA A 429 -21.97 -9.28 5.40
C ALA A 429 -21.23 -7.96 5.67
N SER A 430 -20.06 -7.97 6.33
CA SER A 430 -19.24 -6.77 6.58
C SER A 430 -18.78 -6.05 5.30
N ALA A 431 -18.78 -6.75 4.16
CA ALA A 431 -18.47 -6.14 2.87
C ALA A 431 -19.51 -5.09 2.41
N THR A 432 -20.74 -5.16 2.94
CA THR A 432 -21.86 -4.28 2.53
C THR A 432 -22.59 -3.62 3.70
N GLN A 433 -22.32 -4.05 4.93
CA GLN A 433 -22.94 -3.54 6.15
C GLN A 433 -21.85 -2.97 7.08
N PRO A 434 -22.19 -1.99 7.94
CA PRO A 434 -21.23 -1.39 8.87
C PRO A 434 -20.95 -2.32 10.07
N VAL A 435 -20.40 -3.51 9.82
CA VAL A 435 -20.06 -4.52 10.81
C VAL A 435 -18.55 -4.65 10.90
N SER A 436 -17.99 -4.43 12.09
CA SER A 436 -16.58 -4.67 12.39
C SER A 436 -16.45 -5.94 13.22
N VAL A 437 -15.63 -6.88 12.78
CA VAL A 437 -15.40 -8.15 13.48
C VAL A 437 -13.97 -8.20 13.98
N ILE A 438 -13.81 -8.51 15.28
CA ILE A 438 -12.51 -8.74 15.92
C ILE A 438 -12.51 -10.18 16.43
N ILE A 439 -11.57 -10.96 15.94
CA ILE A 439 -11.31 -12.35 16.34
C ILE A 439 -10.08 -12.36 17.25
N VAL A 440 -10.13 -13.13 18.32
CA VAL A 440 -8.99 -13.34 19.22
C VAL A 440 -8.75 -14.83 19.36
N GLY A 441 -7.55 -15.26 19.01
CA GLY A 441 -7.21 -16.67 18.97
C GLY A 441 -5.79 -16.89 18.50
N GLU A 442 -5.23 -18.05 18.83
CA GLU A 442 -4.00 -18.51 18.20
C GLU A 442 -4.37 -19.16 16.86
N ASP A 443 -3.77 -18.67 15.78
CA ASP A 443 -3.74 -19.38 14.50
C ASP A 443 -2.45 -20.22 14.48
N ASP A 444 -2.55 -21.47 14.91
CA ASP A 444 -1.44 -22.43 14.92
C ASP A 444 -1.13 -23.01 13.53
N GLY A 445 -1.79 -22.49 12.48
CA GLY A 445 -1.41 -22.66 11.08
C GLY A 445 -1.79 -23.99 10.44
N VAL A 446 -2.39 -24.93 11.17
CA VAL A 446 -3.03 -26.14 10.62
C VAL A 446 -4.19 -26.55 11.51
N THR A 447 -5.41 -26.20 11.10
CA THR A 447 -6.62 -26.72 11.75
C THR A 447 -7.33 -27.71 10.82
N ASP A 448 -7.95 -28.75 11.38
CA ASP A 448 -8.78 -29.70 10.60
C ASP A 448 -10.16 -29.07 10.22
N GLU A 449 -10.39 -27.79 10.52
CA GLU A 449 -11.67 -27.10 10.32
C GLU A 449 -11.57 -26.06 9.20
N PRO A 450 -12.08 -26.37 7.98
CA PRO A 450 -11.92 -25.51 6.80
C PRO A 450 -12.52 -24.11 6.94
N LEU A 451 -13.52 -23.94 7.81
CA LEU A 451 -14.12 -22.61 8.05
C LEU A 451 -13.17 -21.70 8.82
N LEU A 452 -12.32 -22.27 9.68
CA LEU A 452 -11.33 -21.49 10.42
C LEU A 452 -10.21 -21.02 9.49
N ASP A 453 -9.73 -21.91 8.62
CA ASP A 453 -8.74 -21.56 7.58
C ASP A 453 -9.27 -20.45 6.67
N LEU A 454 -10.55 -20.50 6.29
CA LEU A 454 -11.21 -19.45 5.51
C LEU A 454 -11.22 -18.11 6.27
N LEU A 455 -11.61 -18.13 7.56
CA LEU A 455 -11.65 -16.92 8.38
C LEU A 455 -10.26 -16.31 8.58
N SER A 456 -9.23 -17.15 8.80
CA SER A 456 -7.84 -16.74 8.90
C SER A 456 -7.37 -16.06 7.61
N GLN A 457 -7.60 -16.69 6.45
CA GLN A 457 -7.21 -16.13 5.14
C GLN A 457 -7.87 -14.78 4.80
N GLU A 458 -9.12 -14.59 5.22
CA GLU A 458 -9.85 -13.34 5.00
C GLU A 458 -9.49 -12.24 6.02
N ALA A 459 -8.93 -12.61 7.18
CA ALA A 459 -8.60 -11.68 8.23
C ALA A 459 -7.31 -10.90 7.98
N GLN A 460 -7.25 -9.72 8.59
CA GLN A 460 -6.01 -9.01 8.82
C GLN A 460 -5.44 -9.48 10.16
N HIS A 461 -4.36 -10.26 10.12
CA HIS A 461 -3.65 -10.73 11.30
C HIS A 461 -2.86 -9.61 11.97
N LEU A 462 -2.93 -9.57 13.30
CA LEU A 462 -2.32 -8.61 14.21
C LEU A 462 -1.58 -9.39 15.30
N PRO A 463 -0.32 -9.76 15.08
CA PRO A 463 0.44 -10.55 16.03
C PRO A 463 0.73 -9.76 17.30
N VAL A 464 0.37 -10.32 18.46
CA VAL A 464 0.64 -9.70 19.77
C VAL A 464 2.14 -9.64 20.08
N ALA A 465 2.95 -10.47 19.40
CA ALA A 465 4.39 -10.51 19.57
C ALA A 465 5.07 -9.19 19.12
N PRO A 466 6.00 -8.66 19.92
CA PRO A 466 6.76 -7.47 19.54
C PRO A 466 7.68 -7.75 18.35
N GLY A 467 7.98 -6.71 17.57
CA GLY A 467 8.86 -6.82 16.41
C GLY A 467 8.20 -7.49 15.22
N THR A 468 6.88 -7.35 15.07
CA THR A 468 6.19 -7.81 13.86
C THR A 468 6.67 -6.98 12.67
N HIS A 469 7.14 -7.65 11.63
CA HIS A 469 7.64 -7.02 10.42
C HIS A 469 6.53 -6.90 9.37
N MET A 470 6.46 -5.75 8.71
CA MET A 470 5.49 -5.46 7.65
C MET A 470 6.18 -4.72 6.52
N ALA A 471 6.13 -5.28 5.32
CA ALA A 471 6.58 -4.59 4.12
C ALA A 471 5.50 -3.60 3.66
N ASP A 472 5.89 -2.37 3.31
CA ASP A 472 4.96 -1.42 2.71
C ASP A 472 4.60 -1.82 1.25
N PRO A 473 3.44 -1.40 0.74
CA PRO A 473 2.95 -1.81 -0.57
C PRO A 473 3.60 -1.09 -1.76
N TRP A 474 4.36 -0.02 -1.55
CA TRP A 474 4.90 0.83 -2.62
C TRP A 474 6.34 0.48 -2.98
N THR A 475 7.16 0.27 -1.95
CA THR A 475 8.61 0.09 -2.08
C THR A 475 9.08 -1.24 -1.51
N GLY A 476 8.23 -1.94 -0.74
CA GLY A 476 8.63 -3.15 -0.02
C GLY A 476 9.60 -2.88 1.13
N THR A 477 9.70 -1.63 1.58
CA THR A 477 10.47 -1.25 2.78
C THR A 477 9.89 -2.00 3.97
N ASP A 478 10.77 -2.65 4.70
CA ASP A 478 10.41 -3.39 5.91
C ASP A 478 10.24 -2.45 7.10
N TRP A 479 9.09 -2.51 7.76
CA TRP A 479 8.71 -1.72 8.93
C TRP A 479 8.43 -2.61 10.12
N GLN A 480 8.81 -2.16 11.31
CA GLN A 480 8.45 -2.81 12.57
C GLN A 480 7.13 -2.24 13.08
N LEU A 481 6.11 -3.07 13.14
CA LEU A 481 4.81 -2.78 13.74
C LEU A 481 4.84 -3.01 15.25
N THR A 482 4.46 -1.99 15.99
CA THR A 482 4.12 -2.06 17.42
C THR A 482 2.64 -1.78 17.56
N LEU A 483 1.85 -2.78 17.96
CA LEU A 483 0.41 -2.63 18.14
C LEU A 483 0.08 -1.68 19.30
N ASP A 484 -0.95 -0.86 19.12
CA ASP A 484 -1.48 -0.01 20.17
C ASP A 484 -2.12 -0.90 21.26
N THR A 485 -1.76 -0.65 22.52
CA THR A 485 -2.43 -1.24 23.69
C THR A 485 -3.29 -0.18 24.36
N ALA A 486 -4.37 -0.61 25.02
CA ALA A 486 -5.18 0.30 25.80
C ALA A 486 -4.35 0.88 26.96
N PRO A 487 -4.56 2.15 27.33
CA PRO A 487 -3.91 2.72 28.50
C PRO A 487 -4.40 2.02 29.78
N ASP A 488 -3.86 2.44 30.93
CA ASP A 488 -4.32 1.89 32.20
C ASP A 488 -5.83 2.08 32.39
N LEU A 489 -6.43 1.26 33.27
CA LEU A 489 -7.88 1.19 33.42
C LEU A 489 -8.51 2.54 33.85
N ASP A 490 -7.80 3.38 34.59
CA ASP A 490 -8.32 4.67 35.05
C ASP A 490 -8.28 5.71 33.93
N GLU A 491 -7.24 5.71 33.10
CA GLU A 491 -7.21 6.47 31.86
C GLU A 491 -8.24 5.97 30.85
N LEU A 492 -8.39 4.66 30.67
CA LEU A 492 -9.39 4.06 29.78
C LEU A 492 -10.81 4.48 30.17
N ARG A 493 -11.13 4.46 31.48
CA ARG A 493 -12.41 4.96 32.00
C ARG A 493 -12.63 6.43 31.69
N ARG A 494 -11.60 7.26 31.84
CA ARG A 494 -11.69 8.71 31.52
C ARG A 494 -11.94 8.94 30.04
N VAL A 495 -11.22 8.22 29.18
CA VAL A 495 -11.39 8.27 27.73
C VAL A 495 -12.81 7.85 27.34
N VAL A 496 -13.27 6.70 27.84
CA VAL A 496 -14.59 6.18 27.50
C VAL A 496 -15.72 7.04 28.07
N ALA A 497 -15.54 7.66 29.24
CA ALA A 497 -16.49 8.65 29.76
C ALA A 497 -16.64 9.89 28.86
N ALA A 498 -15.64 10.21 28.03
CA ALA A 498 -15.75 11.27 27.02
C ALA A 498 -16.45 10.80 25.73
N LEU A 499 -16.49 9.48 25.47
CA LEU A 499 -17.23 8.87 24.35
C LEU A 499 -18.70 8.64 24.68
N GLY A 500 -19.00 8.31 25.93
CA GLY A 500 -20.34 8.07 26.46
C GLY A 500 -21.06 9.36 26.83
N ARG A 501 -22.30 9.49 26.33
CA ARG A 501 -23.20 10.66 26.46
C ARG A 501 -23.38 11.21 27.88
#